data_AF-A0A0V1GCV6-F1
#
_entry.id   AF-A0A0V1GCV6-F1
#
_cell.length_a   1.000
_cell.length_b   1.000
_cell.length_c   1.000
_cell.angle_alpha   90.00
_cell.angle_beta   90.00
_cell.angle_gamma   90.00
#
_symmetry.space_group_name_H-M   'P 1'
#
loop_
_entity.id
_entity.type
_entity.pdbx_description
1 polymer ?
#
loop_
_entity_poly.entity_id
_entity_poly.type
_entity_poly.pdbx_seq_one_letter_code
_entity_poly.pdbx_strand_id
1 'polypeptide(L)' 'METVETREPGTTWSRWPIGRITDVHPSKDGIIRSVTVKTKQGTVTRSSRSLRLVEPSGDA' A
#
# COMPACT_ATOMS: atom_id res chain seq x y z
N MET A 1 0.69 -9.90 -7.26
CA MET A 1 0.44 -8.47 -7.01
C MET A 1 -0.53 -8.38 -5.85
N GLU A 2 -0.11 -7.81 -4.72
CA GLU A 2 -0.92 -7.75 -3.49
C GLU A 2 -1.72 -6.43 -3.42
N THR A 3 -2.94 -6.52 -2.89
CA THR A 3 -3.80 -5.36 -2.63
C THR A 3 -3.60 -4.89 -1.19
N VAL A 4 -3.38 -3.60 -1.01
CA VAL A 4 -3.07 -3.01 0.30
C VAL A 4 -3.88 -1.74 0.55
N GLU A 5 -4.27 -1.51 1.81
CA GLU A 5 -4.73 -0.21 2.28
C GLU A 5 -3.55 0.61 2.78
N THR A 6 -3.56 1.91 2.48
CA THR A 6 -2.58 2.85 2.99
C THR A 6 -3.16 3.66 4.14
N ARG A 7 -2.53 3.61 5.31
CA ARG A 7 -2.89 4.47 6.44
C ARG A 7 -2.52 5.94 6.18
N GLU A 8 -3.51 6.83 6.26
CA GLU A 8 -3.30 8.28 6.24
C GLU A 8 -3.73 8.92 7.59
N PRO A 9 -2.86 9.72 8.24
CA PRO A 9 -3.20 10.39 9.50
C PRO A 9 -4.27 11.47 9.26
N GLY A 10 -5.30 11.49 10.12
CA GLY A 10 -6.42 12.44 10.03
C GLY A 10 -7.61 11.98 9.17
N THR A 11 -7.52 10.81 8.55
CA THR A 11 -8.59 10.25 7.70
C THR A 11 -9.20 9.01 8.34
N THR A 12 -10.53 8.93 8.37
CA THR A 12 -11.26 7.74 8.87
C THR A 12 -10.90 6.51 8.04
N TRP A 13 -10.83 5.33 8.68
CA TRP A 13 -10.40 4.07 8.05
C TRP A 13 -11.08 3.84 6.70
N SER A 14 -12.41 4.01 6.63
CA SER A 14 -13.20 3.78 5.42
C SER A 14 -12.79 4.63 4.19
N ARG A 15 -11.96 5.65 4.38
CA ARG A 15 -11.47 6.54 3.33
C ARG A 15 -10.02 6.30 2.96
N TRP A 16 -9.37 5.30 3.57
CA TRP A 16 -7.99 4.99 3.25
C TRP A 16 -7.87 4.55 1.79
N PRO A 17 -6.89 5.08 1.05
CA PRO A 17 -6.70 4.67 -0.33
C PRO A 17 -6.28 3.20 -0.38
N ILE A 18 -7.12 2.41 -1.05
CA ILE A 18 -6.82 1.02 -1.41
C ILE A 18 -6.12 1.03 -2.76
N GLY A 19 -5.04 0.27 -2.86
CA GLY A 19 -4.26 0.17 -4.09
C GLY A 19 -3.47 -1.11 -4.18
N ARG A 20 -2.70 -1.25 -5.26
CA ARG A 20 -1.79 -2.38 -5.48
C ARG A 20 -0.36 -1.89 -5.43
N ILE A 21 0.52 -2.69 -4.84
CA ILE A 21 1.96 -2.42 -4.87
C ILE A 21 2.44 -2.60 -6.32
N THR A 22 3.10 -1.57 -6.87
CA THR A 22 3.72 -1.62 -8.21
C THR A 22 5.23 -1.74 -8.15
N ASP A 23 5.87 -1.13 -7.14
CA ASP A 23 7.32 -1.13 -6.98
C ASP A 23 7.70 -1.21 -5.51
N VAL A 24 8.85 -1.81 -5.22
CA VAL A 24 9.43 -1.90 -3.87
C VAL A 24 10.78 -1.19 -3.84
N HIS A 25 11.06 -0.48 -2.75
CA HIS A 25 12.30 0.28 -2.58
C HIS A 25 13.13 -0.34 -1.44
N PRO A 26 14.01 -1.31 -1.75
CA PRO A 26 14.88 -1.91 -0.76
C PRO A 26 15.94 -0.91 -0.30
N SER A 27 16.24 -0.93 0.99
CA SER A 27 17.37 -0.21 1.56
C SER A 27 18.67 -1.00 1.38
N LYS A 28 19.82 -0.39 1.74
CA LYS A 28 21.15 -1.02 1.63
C LYS A 28 21.26 -2.35 2.40
N ASP A 29 20.48 -2.51 3.45
CA ASP A 29 20.38 -3.73 4.26
C ASP A 29 19.40 -4.78 3.70
N GLY A 30 18.83 -4.56 2.51
CA GLY A 30 17.86 -5.44 1.88
C GLY A 30 16.43 -5.31 2.43
N ILE A 31 16.21 -4.49 3.47
CA ILE A 31 14.90 -4.31 4.09
C ILE A 31 14.07 -3.32 3.25
N ILE A 32 12.85 -3.72 2.89
CA ILE A 32 11.89 -2.86 2.18
C ILE A 32 11.19 -1.94 3.18
N ARG A 33 11.54 -0.66 3.16
CA ARG A 33 10.96 0.36 4.05
C ARG A 33 9.88 1.19 3.37
N SER A 34 9.89 1.26 2.05
CA SER A 34 8.92 1.98 1.24
C SER A 34 8.54 1.20 -0.01
N VAL A 35 7.31 1.41 -0.46
CA VAL A 35 6.78 0.84 -1.69
C VAL A 35 5.98 1.90 -2.43
N THR A 36 5.88 1.73 -3.74
CA THR A 36 4.98 2.49 -4.60
C THR A 36 3.66 1.75 -4.69
N VAL A 37 2.57 2.44 -4.33
CA VAL A 37 1.19 1.92 -4.39
C VAL A 37 0.41 2.68 -5.45
N LYS A 38 -0.17 1.96 -6.40
CA LYS A 38 -1.12 2.51 -7.37
C LYS A 38 -2.54 2.43 -6.79
N THR A 39 -3.12 3.58 -6.49
CA THR A 39 -4.48 3.76 -5.99
C THR A 39 -5.38 4.28 -7.13
N LYS A 40 -6.69 4.43 -6.89
CA LYS A 40 -7.59 5.05 -7.88
C LYS A 40 -7.28 6.53 -8.13
N GLN A 41 -6.74 7.23 -7.14
CA GLN A 41 -6.45 8.66 -7.21
C GLN A 41 -5.07 8.97 -7.80
N GLY A 42 -4.21 7.96 -7.96
CA GLY A 42 -2.87 8.12 -8.51
C GLY A 42 -1.88 7.16 -7.88
N THR A 43 -0.60 7.49 -7.95
CA THR A 43 0.47 6.69 -7.38
C THR A 43 1.05 7.37 -6.16
N VAL A 44 1.19 6.63 -5.06
CA VAL A 44 1.74 7.16 -3.80
C VAL A 44 2.87 6.28 -3.30
N THR A 45 3.94 6.90 -2.80
CA THR A 45 5.02 6.19 -2.10
C THR A 45 4.74 6.23 -0.61
N ARG A 46 4.76 5.06 0.02
CA ARG A 46 4.37 4.89 1.43
C ARG A 46 5.28 3.90 2.13
N SER A 47 5.40 4.05 3.44
CA SER A 47 6.19 3.11 4.24
C SER A 47 5.49 1.76 4.30
N SER A 48 6.25 0.68 4.23
CA SER A 48 5.73 -0.69 4.43
C SER A 48 4.97 -0.83 5.75
N ARG A 49 5.36 -0.10 6.81
CA ARG A 49 4.64 -0.06 8.11
C ARG A 49 3.26 0.58 8.07
N SER A 50 2.96 1.36 7.03
CA SER A 50 1.67 2.03 6.86
C SER A 50 0.69 1.24 6.01
N LEU A 51 1.11 0.08 5.48
CA LEU A 51 0.28 -0.77 4.65
C LEU A 51 -0.44 -1.81 5.50
N ARG A 52 -1.65 -2.15 5.09
CA ARG A 52 -2.35 -3.33 5.56
C ARG A 52 -2.74 -4.19 4.38
N LEU A 53 -2.52 -5.50 4.49
CA LEU A 53 -3.00 -6.46 3.49
C LEU A 53 -4.52 -6.46 3.51
N VAL A 54 -5.12 -6.31 2.33
CA VAL A 54 -6.55 -6.51 2.13
C VAL A 54 -6.73 -7.93 1.64
N GLU A 55 -7.69 -8.65 2.20
CA GLU A 55 -8.03 -9.96 1.65
C GLU A 55 -8.39 -9.80 0.18
N PRO A 56 -7.82 -10.61 -0.72
CA PRO A 56 -8.27 -10.63 -2.10
C PRO A 56 -9.75 -11.00 -2.07
N SER A 57 -10.62 -10.19 -2.68
CA SER A 57 -11.96 -10.67 -3.01
C SER A 57 -11.75 -11.88 -3.89
N GLY A 58 -12.04 -13.08 -3.39
CA GLY A 58 -11.91 -14.29 -4.17
C GLY A 58 -12.62 -14.09 -5.51
N ASP A 59 -11.91 -14.35 -6.61
CA ASP A 59 -12.56 -14.49 -7.91
C ASP A 59 -13.62 -15.59 -7.76
N ALA A 60 -14.89 -15.21 -7.88
CA ALA A 60 -16.03 -16.13 -7.98
C ALA A 60 -16.19 -16.61 -9.42
#